data_AF-C2KJ24-F1
#
_entry.id   AF-C2KJ24-F1
#
_cell.length_a   1.000
_cell.length_b   1.000
_cell.length_c   1.000
_cell.angle_alpha   90.00
_cell.angle_beta   90.00
_cell.angle_gamma   90.00
#
_symmetry.space_group_name_H-M   'P 1'
#
loop_
_entity.id
_entity.type
_entity.pdbx_description
1 polymer ?
#
loop_
_entity_poly.entity_id
_entity_poly.type
_entity_poly.pdbx_seq_one_letter_code
_entity_poly.pdbx_strand_id
1 'polypeptide(L)' 'MGRKYLHLQYGERQKIEALRAAGHTYAFIAKQLHHSISTIQNEIHRNTIRPDVTNHKKVFSYDADIADGKAIKRRSIASR' A
#
# COMPACT_ATOMS: atom_id res chain seq x y z
N MET A 1 -9.63 -6.65 -23.20
CA MET A 1 -9.74 -7.25 -21.85
C MET A 1 -9.13 -6.29 -20.83
N GLY A 2 -9.95 -5.49 -20.13
CA GLY A 2 -9.44 -4.51 -19.17
C GLY A 2 -8.79 -5.20 -17.96
N ARG A 3 -7.53 -4.87 -17.67
CA ARG A 3 -6.87 -5.31 -16.43
C ARG A 3 -7.65 -4.70 -15.26
N LYS A 4 -8.46 -5.51 -14.58
CA LYS A 4 -9.09 -5.10 -13.32
C LYS A 4 -7.95 -4.83 -12.33
N TYR A 5 -7.78 -3.57 -11.94
CA TYR A 5 -6.85 -3.22 -10.87
C TYR A 5 -7.35 -3.88 -9.59
N LEU A 6 -6.74 -4.99 -9.20
CA LEU A 6 -7.02 -5.64 -7.92
C LEU A 6 -6.47 -4.73 -6.83
N HIS A 7 -7.38 -4.07 -6.13
CA HIS A 7 -7.02 -3.31 -4.94
C HIS A 7 -6.67 -4.30 -3.83
N LEU A 8 -5.60 -3.99 -3.10
CA LEU A 8 -5.29 -4.67 -1.85
C LEU A 8 -6.48 -4.52 -0.88
N GLN A 9 -6.87 -5.63 -0.27
CA GLN A 9 -7.82 -5.70 0.81
C GLN A 9 -7.15 -5.27 2.12
N TYR A 10 -7.95 -4.84 3.10
CA TYR A 10 -7.45 -4.42 4.40
C TYR A 10 -6.55 -5.49 5.08
N GLY A 11 -6.98 -6.75 5.08
CA GLY A 11 -6.19 -7.86 5.64
C GLY A 11 -4.86 -8.09 4.90
N GLU A 12 -4.78 -7.77 3.61
CA GLU A 12 -3.50 -7.82 2.87
C GLU A 12 -2.59 -6.66 3.29
N ARG A 13 -3.15 -5.46 3.54
CA ARG A 13 -2.39 -4.31 4.07
C ARG A 13 -1.80 -4.61 5.44
N GLN A 14 -2.58 -5.20 6.35
CA GLN A 14 -2.08 -5.62 7.66
C GLN A 14 -0.91 -6.62 7.55
N LYS A 15 -0.99 -7.56 6.59
CA LYS A 15 0.12 -8.49 6.32
C LYS A 15 1.35 -7.77 5.76
N ILE A 16 1.19 -6.79 4.86
CA ILE A 16 2.30 -5.96 4.37
C ILE A 16 2.98 -5.25 5.55
N GLU A 17 2.19 -4.65 6.44
CA GLU A 17 2.69 -3.97 7.63
C GLU A 17 3.50 -4.90 8.54
N ALA A 18 2.90 -6.02 8.94
CA ALA A 18 3.54 -7.00 9.82
C ALA A 18 4.84 -7.56 9.21
N LEU A 19 4.80 -7.93 7.92
CA LEU A 19 5.98 -8.48 7.23
C LEU A 19 7.09 -7.44 7.06
N ARG A 20 6.73 -6.16 6.86
CA ARG A 20 7.69 -5.06 6.75
C ARG A 20 8.32 -4.75 8.11
N ALA A 21 7.52 -4.76 9.18
CA ALA A 21 8.00 -4.60 10.55
C ALA A 21 8.95 -5.74 10.95
N ALA A 22 8.70 -6.97 10.46
CA ALA A 22 9.59 -8.11 10.61
C ALA A 22 10.84 -8.07 9.71
N GLY A 23 11.00 -7.04 8.87
CA GLY A 23 12.19 -6.84 8.04
C GLY A 23 12.21 -7.65 6.72
N HIS A 24 11.08 -8.22 6.29
CA HIS A 24 11.03 -8.96 5.03
C HIS A 24 11.12 -8.05 3.80
N THR A 25 11.70 -8.59 2.71
CA THR A 25 11.86 -7.86 1.45
C THR A 25 10.55 -7.75 0.67
N TYR A 26 10.43 -6.77 -0.22
CA TYR A 26 9.23 -6.59 -1.04
C TYR A 26 8.93 -7.79 -1.94
N ALA A 27 9.96 -8.49 -2.42
CA ALA A 27 9.82 -9.71 -3.21
C ALA A 27 9.18 -10.83 -2.39
N PHE A 28 9.58 -10.97 -1.12
CA PHE A 28 8.98 -11.94 -0.20
C PHE A 28 7.51 -11.63 0.08
N ILE A 29 7.20 -10.37 0.39
CA ILE A 29 5.83 -9.91 0.65
C ILE A 29 4.93 -10.12 -0.58
N ALA A 30 5.43 -9.79 -1.77
CA ALA A 30 4.72 -9.98 -3.03
C ALA A 30 4.39 -11.46 -3.27
N LYS A 31 5.35 -12.37 -3.04
CA LYS A 31 5.14 -13.81 -3.13
C LYS A 31 4.09 -14.30 -2.13
N GLN A 32 4.15 -13.82 -0.89
CA GLN A 32 3.24 -14.23 0.20
C GLN A 32 1.79 -13.77 -0.05
N LEU A 33 1.60 -12.63 -0.70
CA LEU A 33 0.28 -12.06 -0.98
C LEU A 33 -0.22 -12.33 -2.40
N HIS A 34 0.53 -13.08 -3.21
CA HIS A 34 0.23 -13.34 -4.61
C HIS A 34 0.00 -12.07 -5.45
N HIS A 35 0.73 -11.00 -5.13
CA HIS A 35 0.71 -9.72 -5.85
C HIS A 35 2.02 -9.48 -6.58
N SER A 36 2.03 -8.55 -7.54
CA SER A 36 3.26 -8.13 -8.19
C SER A 36 4.14 -7.31 -7.21
N ILE A 37 5.47 -7.41 -7.37
CA ILE A 37 6.41 -6.60 -6.58
C ILE A 37 6.12 -5.10 -6.73
N SER A 38 5.79 -4.67 -7.96
CA SER A 38 5.40 -3.29 -8.25
C SER A 38 4.13 -2.85 -7.51
N THR A 39 3.16 -3.75 -7.32
CA THR A 39 1.95 -3.48 -6.51
C THR A 39 2.34 -3.15 -5.07
N ILE A 40 3.19 -3.99 -4.46
CA ILE A 40 3.65 -3.80 -3.08
C ILE A 40 4.47 -2.51 -2.94
N GLN A 41 5.40 -2.26 -3.87
CA GLN A 41 6.21 -1.04 -3.86
C GLN A 41 5.34 0.21 -3.98
N ASN A 42 4.39 0.22 -4.91
CA ASN A 42 3.48 1.36 -5.11
C ASN A 42 2.59 1.60 -3.89
N GLU A 43 2.07 0.53 -3.28
CA GLU A 43 1.25 0.65 -2.08
C GLU A 43 2.06 1.26 -0.93
N ILE A 44 3.25 0.72 -0.67
CA ILE A 44 4.14 1.22 0.38
C ILE A 44 4.48 2.68 0.11
N HIS A 45 4.95 3.01 -1.10
CA HIS A 45 5.33 4.37 -1.48
C HIS A 45 4.18 5.37 -1.30
N ARG A 46 2.96 5.01 -1.71
CA ARG A 46 1.76 5.87 -1.56
C ARG A 46 1.36 6.07 -0.10
N ASN A 47 1.63 5.09 0.76
CA ASN A 47 1.26 5.18 2.16
C ASN A 47 2.31 5.93 2.99
N THR A 48 3.59 5.67 2.72
CA THR A 48 4.72 6.26 3.45
C THR A 48 5.02 7.70 3.05
N ILE A 49 4.52 8.14 1.89
CA ILE A 49 4.56 9.54 1.48
C ILE A 49 3.37 10.29 2.04
N ARG A 50 3.70 11.35 2.76
CA ARG A 50 2.77 12.28 3.38
C ARG A 50 2.66 13.54 2.51
N PRO A 51 1.45 13.95 2.08
CA PRO A 51 1.27 15.13 1.23
C PRO A 51 1.61 16.44 1.96
N ASP A 52 1.60 16.41 3.30
CA ASP A 52 2.02 17.49 4.19
C ASP A 52 3.54 17.70 4.25
N VAL A 53 4.35 16.78 3.69
CA VAL A 53 5.82 16.90 3.67
C VAL A 53 6.30 17.25 2.27
N THR A 54 6.73 18.50 2.10
CA THR A 54 7.34 18.99 0.85
C THR A 54 8.58 18.17 0.47
N ASN A 55 8.69 17.80 -0.81
CA ASN A 55 9.80 17.02 -1.40
C ASN A 55 9.94 15.54 -0.99
N HIS A 56 8.90 14.89 -0.43
CA HIS A 56 8.95 13.47 -0.06
C HIS A 56 10.15 13.09 0.85
N LYS A 57 10.73 14.06 1.56
CA LYS A 57 12.02 13.90 2.25
C LYS A 57 11.95 13.02 3.50
N LYS A 58 10.75 12.78 4.05
CA LYS A 58 10.53 11.86 5.19
C LYS A 58 9.65 10.70 4.75
N VAL A 59 10.21 9.50 4.82
CA VAL A 59 9.48 8.24 4.65
C VAL A 59 8.96 7.83 6.01
N PHE A 60 7.65 7.81 6.19
CA PHE A 60 7.02 7.32 7.42
C PHE A 60 6.89 5.79 7.39
N SER A 61 6.66 5.18 8.56
CA SER A 61 6.31 3.76 8.63
C SER A 61 5.03 3.47 7.86
N TYR A 62 4.92 2.24 7.36
CA TYR A 62 3.68 1.80 6.73
C TYR A 62 2.67 1.46 7.82
N ASP A 63 1.43 1.91 7.64
CA ASP A 63 0.31 1.72 8.58
C ASP A 63 -0.93 1.29 7.78
N ALA A 64 -1.49 0.12 8.11
CA ALA A 64 -2.59 -0.46 7.36
C ALA A 64 -3.89 0.36 7.44
N ASP A 65 -4.18 0.99 8.58
CA ASP A 65 -5.39 1.80 8.80
C ASP A 65 -5.35 3.06 7.94
N ILE A 66 -4.19 3.72 7.90
CA ILE A 66 -3.99 4.89 7.04
C ILE A 66 -4.11 4.51 5.55
N ALA A 67 -3.53 3.37 5.15
CA ALA A 67 -3.61 2.90 3.77
C ALA A 67 -5.05 2.60 3.35
N ASP A 68 -5.83 1.96 4.22
CA ASP A 68 -7.23 1.64 3.95
C ASP A 68 -8.11 2.88 3.90
N GLY A 69 -7.97 3.78 4.87
CA GLY A 69 -8.68 5.06 4.87
C GLY A 69 -8.40 5.90 3.62
N LYS A 70 -7.16 5.90 3.11
CA LYS A 70 -6.80 6.53 1.81
C LYS A 70 -7.48 5.80 0.64
N ALA A 71 -7.53 4.48 0.65
CA ALA A 71 -8.16 3.69 -0.41
C ALA A 71 -9.68 3.93 -0.47
N ILE A 72 -10.36 3.93 0.68
CA ILE A 72 -11.80 4.22 0.79
C ILE A 72 -12.11 5.62 0.26
N LYS A 73 -11.36 6.64 0.69
CA LYS A 73 -11.52 8.02 0.20
C LYS A 73 -11.37 8.14 -1.33
N ARG A 74 -10.41 7.42 -1.92
CA ARG A 74 -10.25 7.40 -3.38
C ARG A 74 -11.40 6.72 -4.09
N ARG A 75 -11.89 5.59 -3.54
CA ARG A 75 -13.05 4.89 -4.09
C ARG A 75 -14.28 5.78 -4.09
N SER A 76 -14.52 6.54 -3.01
CA SER A 76 -15.66 7.46 -2.92
C SER A 76 -15.57 8.65 -3.89
N ILE A 77 -14.35 9.12 -4.19
CA ILE A 77 -14.15 10.18 -5.20
C ILE A 77 -14.36 9.64 -6.61
N ALA A 78 -13.83 8.44 -6.91
CA ALA A 78 -13.92 7.84 -8.23
C ALA A 78 -15.33 7.35 -8.61
N SER A 79 -16.22 7.15 -7.63
CA SER A 79 -17.63 6.81 -7.86
C SER A 79 -18.52 8.02 -8.12
N ARG A 80 -17.98 9.23 -8.11
CA ARG A 80 -18.70 10.50 -8.30
C ARG A 80 -18.41 11.07 -9.69
#